data_AF-A0A9D9UZW5-F1
#
_entry.id   AF-A0A9D9UZW5-F1
#
_cell.length_a   1.000
_cell.length_b   1.000
_cell.length_c   1.000
_cell.angle_alpha   90.00
_cell.angle_beta   90.00
_cell.angle_gamma   90.00
#
_symmetry.space_group_name_H-M   'P 1'
#
loop_
_entity.id
_entity.type
_entity.pdbx_description
1 polymer ?
#
loop_
_entity_poly.entity_id
_entity_poly.type
_entity_poly.pdbx_seq_one_letter_code
_entity_poly.pdbx_strand_id
1 'polypeptide(L)'
;MPRFRIENHPLLPELGIPALASFLFLAFQSNGALSELSLTAFVVAVSFIIFLVKDHRHERRLFIIGMLVGCVIEVGLRVFGYQQHWTQASFFGIPYWLPIAWGIGFVLITRLGILTRGLKVIES
;
A
#
# COMPACT_ATOMS: atom_id res chain seq x y z
N MET A 1 -17.74 34.60 -13.74
CA MET A 1 -16.76 33.92 -12.86
C MET A 1 -16.97 32.42 -12.99
N PRO A 2 -15.95 31.63 -13.36
CA PRO A 2 -16.09 30.17 -13.36
C PRO A 2 -16.34 29.69 -11.93
N ARG A 3 -17.40 28.90 -11.76
CA ARG A 3 -17.79 28.34 -10.47
C ARG A 3 -17.01 27.03 -10.32
N PHE A 4 -15.91 27.06 -9.57
CA PHE A 4 -15.21 25.83 -9.18
C PHE A 4 -16.15 25.01 -8.29
N ARG A 5 -16.83 24.04 -8.90
CA ARG A 5 -17.59 23.03 -8.15
C ARG A 5 -16.57 21.98 -7.72
N ILE A 6 -16.12 22.06 -6.47
CA ILE A 6 -15.47 20.93 -5.82
C ILE A 6 -16.58 19.88 -5.66
N GLU A 7 -16.72 18.98 -6.62
CA GLU A 7 -17.44 17.73 -6.34
C GLU A 7 -16.73 17.10 -5.15
N ASN A 8 -17.51 16.69 -4.14
CA ASN A 8 -17.01 15.93 -3.00
C ASN A 8 -16.49 14.58 -3.53
N HIS A 9 -15.33 14.59 -4.17
CA HIS A 9 -14.63 13.38 -4.51
C HIS A 9 -14.32 12.71 -3.18
N PRO A 10 -14.62 11.41 -3.01
CA PRO A 10 -14.33 10.67 -1.78
C PRO A 10 -12.81 10.41 -1.64
N LEU A 11 -11.98 11.48 -1.69
CA LEU A 11 -10.53 11.44 -1.54
C LEU A 11 -10.13 11.00 -0.13
N LEU A 12 -10.91 11.42 0.87
CA LEU A 12 -10.65 11.11 2.28
C LEU A 12 -10.68 9.60 2.57
N PRO A 13 -11.70 8.82 2.16
CA PRO A 13 -11.64 7.37 2.34
C PRO A 13 -10.62 6.68 1.44
N GLU A 14 -10.39 7.18 0.21
CA GLU A 14 -9.49 6.53 -0.75
C GLU A 14 -8.00 6.66 -0.42
N LEU A 15 -7.58 7.82 0.10
CA LEU A 15 -6.18 8.12 0.42
C LEU A 15 -5.96 8.33 1.92
N GLY A 16 -6.96 8.82 2.65
CA GLY A 16 -6.85 9.06 4.09
C GLY A 16 -6.74 7.77 4.90
N ILE A 17 -7.48 6.71 4.54
CA ILE A 17 -7.37 5.40 5.22
C ILE A 17 -5.96 4.81 5.03
N PRO A 18 -5.42 4.69 3.79
CA PRO A 18 -4.05 4.24 3.60
C PRO A 18 -2.99 5.12 4.27
N ALA A 19 -3.17 6.45 4.26
CA ALA A 19 -2.23 7.37 4.89
C ALA A 19 -2.21 7.18 6.42
N LEU A 20 -3.38 7.11 7.05
CA LEU A 20 -3.49 6.85 8.50
C LEU A 20 -2.94 5.46 8.85
N ALA A 21 -3.26 4.45 8.06
CA ALA A 21 -2.74 3.10 8.27
C ALA A 21 -1.21 3.04 8.16
N SER A 22 -0.63 3.76 7.19
CA SER A 22 0.83 3.87 7.04
C SER A 22 1.47 4.57 8.23
N PHE A 23 0.86 5.66 8.72
CA PHE A 23 1.32 6.36 9.92
C PHE A 23 1.29 5.45 11.15
N LEU A 24 0.18 4.74 11.39
CA LEU A 24 0.05 3.80 12.51
C LEU A 24 1.04 2.64 12.39
N PHE A 25 1.22 2.09 11.19
CA PHE A 25 2.21 1.05 10.93
C PHE A 25 3.61 1.50 11.33
N LEU A 26 4.04 2.68 10.88
CA LEU A 26 5.36 3.23 11.20
C LEU A 26 5.51 3.50 12.69
N ALA A 27 4.48 4.04 13.36
CA ALA A 27 4.50 4.27 14.80
C ALA A 27 4.66 2.96 15.61
N PHE A 28 3.94 1.91 15.22
CA PHE A 28 4.08 0.59 15.86
C PHE A 28 5.42 -0.06 15.57
N GLN A 29 5.92 0.06 14.33
CA GLN A 29 7.22 -0.46 13.94
C GLN A 29 8.35 0.26 14.70
N SER A 30 8.29 1.59 14.84
CA SER A 30 9.32 2.37 15.55
C SER A 30 9.37 2.06 17.04
N ASN A 31 8.23 1.72 17.64
CA ASN A 31 8.16 1.35 19.05
C ASN A 31 8.70 -0.07 19.31
N GLY A 32 8.83 -0.91 18.29
CA GLY A 32 9.29 -2.30 18.44
C GLY A 32 8.37 -3.19 19.28
N ALA A 33 7.18 -2.69 19.66
CA ALA A 33 6.27 -3.34 20.60
C ALA A 33 5.45 -4.49 19.97
N LEU A 34 5.38 -4.53 18.63
CA LEU A 34 4.60 -5.52 17.90
C LEU A 34 5.50 -6.58 17.26
N SER A 35 5.07 -7.84 17.37
CA SER A 35 5.70 -8.95 16.66
C SER A 35 5.50 -8.85 15.14
N GLU A 36 6.36 -9.53 14.36
CA GLU A 36 6.23 -9.63 12.90
C GLU A 36 4.82 -10.12 12.49
N LEU A 37 4.27 -11.10 13.22
CA LEU A 37 2.93 -11.64 12.98
C LEU A 37 1.85 -10.60 13.24
N SER A 38 1.98 -9.79 14.30
CA SER A 38 1.04 -8.72 14.63
C SER A 38 1.03 -7.64 13.54
N LEU A 39 2.21 -7.25 13.03
CA LEU A 39 2.34 -6.31 11.91
C LEU A 39 1.76 -6.90 10.62
N THR A 40 1.93 -8.20 10.38
CA THR A 40 1.35 -8.89 9.23
C THR A 40 -0.16 -8.93 9.30
N ALA A 41 -0.72 -9.30 10.46
CA ALA A 41 -2.17 -9.25 10.68
C ALA A 41 -2.73 -7.83 10.48
N PHE A 42 -2.00 -6.80 10.95
CA PHE A 42 -2.36 -5.41 10.73
C PHE A 42 -2.40 -5.06 9.24
N VAL A 43 -1.35 -5.35 8.47
CA VAL A 43 -1.29 -5.04 7.04
C VAL A 43 -2.36 -5.81 6.26
N VAL A 44 -2.64 -7.06 6.61
CA VAL A 44 -3.76 -7.84 6.02
C VAL A 44 -5.11 -7.18 6.32
N ALA A 45 -5.36 -6.79 7.57
CA ALA A 45 -6.60 -6.13 7.97
C ALA A 45 -6.80 -4.80 7.25
N VAL A 46 -5.75 -3.97 7.17
CA VAL A 46 -5.76 -2.71 6.41
C VAL A 46 -6.02 -2.97 4.92
N SER A 47 -5.35 -3.96 4.33
CA SER A 47 -5.56 -4.35 2.94
C SER A 47 -7.04 -4.70 2.68
N PHE A 48 -7.62 -5.49 3.58
CA PHE A 48 -9.03 -5.86 3.51
C PHE A 48 -9.96 -4.64 3.64
N ILE A 49 -9.69 -3.74 4.59
CA ILE A 49 -10.45 -2.49 4.76
C ILE A 49 -10.39 -1.62 3.49
N ILE A 50 -9.22 -1.49 2.85
CA ILE A 50 -9.05 -0.72 1.62
C ILE A 50 -9.98 -1.24 0.52
N PHE A 51 -10.06 -2.57 0.36
CA PHE A 51 -10.97 -3.19 -0.62
C PHE A 51 -12.44 -3.13 -0.21
N LEU A 52 -12.76 -3.18 1.10
CA LEU A 52 -14.14 -3.01 1.57
C LEU A 52 -14.68 -1.59 1.32
N VAL A 53 -13.85 -0.58 1.54
CA VAL A 53 -14.25 0.82 1.40
C VAL A 53 -14.44 1.19 -0.07
N LYS A 54 -13.53 0.75 -0.93
CA LYS A 54 -13.65 0.97 -2.37
C LYS A 54 -12.86 -0.09 -3.12
N ASP A 55 -13.55 -0.91 -3.90
CA ASP A 55 -12.94 -1.89 -4.80
C ASP A 55 -13.18 -1.44 -6.24
N HIS A 56 -12.12 -1.11 -6.97
CA HIS A 56 -12.24 -0.86 -8.41
C HIS A 56 -11.95 -2.13 -9.21
N ARG A 57 -12.54 -2.19 -10.41
CA ARG A 57 -12.34 -3.33 -11.33
C ARG A 57 -10.84 -3.52 -11.59
N HIS A 58 -10.37 -4.76 -11.43
CA HIS A 58 -8.98 -5.20 -11.64
C HIS A 58 -7.95 -4.84 -10.55
N GLU A 59 -8.30 -4.08 -9.50
CA GLU A 59 -7.33 -3.76 -8.43
C GLU A 59 -6.87 -5.00 -7.67
N ARG A 60 -7.75 -5.99 -7.46
CA ARG A 60 -7.37 -7.27 -6.85
C ARG A 60 -6.29 -8.02 -7.64
N ARG A 61 -6.35 -7.95 -8.98
CA ARG A 61 -5.31 -8.56 -9.83
C ARG A 61 -4.01 -7.79 -9.68
N LEU A 62 -4.08 -6.47 -9.66
CA LEU A 62 -2.92 -5.61 -9.49
C LEU A 62 -2.25 -5.80 -8.13
N PHE A 63 -3.05 -6.01 -7.09
CA PHE A 63 -2.58 -6.36 -5.74
C PHE A 63 -1.81 -7.67 -5.74
N ILE A 64 -2.37 -8.74 -6.31
CA ILE A 64 -1.68 -10.04 -6.41
C ILE A 64 -0.38 -9.91 -7.21
N ILE A 65 -0.40 -9.20 -8.34
CA ILE A 65 0.80 -8.95 -9.15
C ILE A 65 1.84 -8.18 -8.33
N GLY A 66 1.43 -7.11 -7.65
CA GLY A 66 2.31 -6.31 -6.79
C GLY A 66 2.91 -7.12 -5.65
N MET A 67 2.14 -8.02 -5.03
CA MET A 67 2.65 -8.95 -4.00
C MET A 67 3.72 -9.88 -4.55
N LEU A 68 3.48 -10.49 -5.71
CA LEU A 68 4.41 -11.45 -6.31
C LEU A 68 5.68 -10.74 -6.79
N VAL A 69 5.54 -9.62 -7.50
CA VAL A 69 6.66 -8.82 -7.98
C VAL A 69 7.49 -8.29 -6.81
N GLY A 70 6.83 -7.71 -5.80
CA GLY A 70 7.48 -7.24 -4.58
C GLY A 70 8.24 -8.36 -3.88
N CYS A 71 7.62 -9.52 -3.69
CA CYS A 71 8.27 -10.70 -3.13
C CYS A 71 9.53 -11.11 -3.90
N VAL A 72 9.45 -11.22 -5.23
CA VAL A 72 10.60 -11.61 -6.07
C VAL A 72 11.72 -10.59 -5.99
N ILE A 73 11.41 -9.30 -6.02
CA ILE A 73 12.39 -8.21 -5.90
C ILE A 73 13.07 -8.26 -4.54
N GLU A 74 12.28 -8.34 -3.46
CA GLU A 74 12.77 -8.32 -2.08
C GLU A 74 13.62 -9.55 -1.74
N VAL A 75 13.15 -10.75 -2.10
CA VAL A 75 13.94 -11.97 -1.88
C VAL A 75 15.17 -11.98 -2.78
N GLY A 76 15.02 -11.60 -4.05
CA GLY A 76 16.12 -11.58 -5.02
C GLY A 76 17.23 -10.62 -4.62
N LEU A 77 16.91 -9.36 -4.34
CA LEU A 77 17.89 -8.35 -3.93
C LEU A 77 18.55 -8.68 -2.59
N ARG A 78 17.81 -9.33 -1.67
CA ARG A 78 18.39 -9.84 -0.43
C ARG A 78 19.46 -10.92 -0.67
N VAL A 79 19.22 -11.86 -1.58
CA VAL A 79 20.20 -12.91 -1.92
C VAL A 79 21.51 -12.30 -2.43
N PHE A 80 21.44 -11.18 -3.14
CA PHE A 80 22.61 -10.44 -3.61
C PHE A 80 23.20 -9.45 -2.58
N GLY A 81 22.62 -9.34 -1.39
CA GLY A 81 23.12 -8.47 -0.32
C GLY A 81 22.89 -6.97 -0.55
N TYR A 82 22.07 -6.57 -1.51
CA TYR A 82 21.83 -5.15 -1.85
C TYR A 82 20.75 -4.49 -1.00
N GLN A 83 20.13 -5.22 -0.08
CA GLN A 83 18.91 -4.79 0.56
C GLN A 83 18.99 -4.72 2.08
N GLN A 84 18.03 -3.98 2.66
CA GLN A 84 17.93 -3.76 4.09
C GLN A 84 17.89 -5.10 4.85
N HIS A 85 18.81 -5.25 5.80
CA HIS A 85 18.84 -6.44 6.64
C HIS A 85 17.78 -6.34 7.73
N TRP A 86 16.82 -7.26 7.69
CA TRP A 86 15.80 -7.40 8.73
C TRP A 86 16.29 -8.40 9.77
N THR A 87 16.46 -7.94 11.01
CA THR A 87 16.95 -8.77 12.14
C THR A 87 15.92 -9.79 12.61
N GLN A 88 14.64 -9.56 12.36
CA GLN A 88 13.51 -10.41 12.74
C GLN A 88 12.67 -10.69 11.49
N ALA A 89 13.18 -11.52 10.58
CA ALA A 89 12.48 -11.82 9.34
C ALA A 89 12.42 -13.32 9.08
N SER A 90 11.21 -13.79 8.84
CA SER A 90 10.89 -15.21 8.82
C SER A 90 10.69 -15.78 7.40
N PHE A 91 10.36 -14.94 6.42
CA PHE A 91 10.02 -15.37 5.06
C PHE A 91 11.19 -15.20 4.09
N PHE A 92 12.05 -16.21 3.95
CA PHE A 92 13.28 -16.12 3.14
C PHE A 92 14.16 -14.91 3.52
N GLY A 93 14.10 -14.54 4.79
CA GLY A 93 14.78 -13.38 5.34
C GLY A 93 14.06 -12.04 5.12
N ILE A 94 12.90 -11.98 4.48
CA ILE A 94 12.07 -10.77 4.47
C ILE A 94 10.87 -10.94 5.42
N PRO A 95 10.27 -9.86 5.94
CA PRO A 95 9.08 -9.96 6.77
C PRO A 95 7.84 -10.37 5.97
N TYR A 96 6.94 -11.17 6.55
CA TYR A 96 5.70 -11.61 5.87
C TYR A 96 4.79 -10.48 5.39
N TRP A 97 4.76 -9.37 6.13
CA TRP A 97 3.93 -8.20 5.79
C TRP A 97 4.44 -7.44 4.56
N LEU A 98 5.72 -7.61 4.20
CA LEU A 98 6.37 -6.77 3.19
C LEU A 98 5.86 -7.04 1.77
N PRO A 99 5.71 -8.28 1.29
CA PRO A 99 5.03 -8.54 0.02
C PRO A 99 3.59 -7.99 -0.04
N ILE A 100 2.86 -8.08 1.08
CA ILE A 100 1.47 -7.59 1.16
C ILE A 100 1.43 -6.06 1.02
N ALA A 101 2.34 -5.37 1.71
CA ALA A 101 2.51 -3.93 1.61
C ALA A 101 2.87 -3.49 0.18
N TRP A 102 3.71 -4.24 -0.53
CA TRP A 102 4.00 -4.04 -1.95
C TRP A 102 2.74 -4.13 -2.81
N GLY A 103 1.90 -5.14 -2.59
CA GLY A 103 0.61 -5.27 -3.26
C GLY A 103 -0.28 -4.04 -3.09
N ILE A 104 -0.42 -3.54 -1.86
CA ILE A 104 -1.18 -2.31 -1.59
C ILE A 104 -0.52 -1.09 -2.23
N GLY A 105 0.81 -0.96 -2.18
CA GLY A 105 1.54 0.12 -2.84
C GLY A 105 1.19 0.23 -4.33
N PHE A 106 1.18 -0.89 -5.06
CA PHE A 106 0.79 -0.93 -6.47
C PHE A 106 -0.65 -0.43 -6.71
N VAL A 107 -1.60 -0.83 -5.86
CA VAL A 107 -2.98 -0.36 -5.92
C VAL A 107 -3.06 1.15 -5.67
N LEU A 108 -2.42 1.64 -4.62
CA LEU A 108 -2.47 3.06 -4.23
C LEU A 108 -1.79 3.97 -5.24
N ILE A 109 -0.64 3.59 -5.77
CA ILE A 109 0.05 4.34 -6.83
C ILE A 109 -0.83 4.44 -8.08
N THR A 110 -1.56 3.38 -8.40
CA THR A 110 -2.50 3.39 -9.54
C THR A 110 -3.70 4.30 -9.28
N ARG A 111 -4.27 4.26 -8.07
CA ARG A 111 -5.33 5.19 -7.65
C ARG A 111 -4.87 6.65 -7.73
N LEU A 112 -3.67 6.94 -7.23
CA LEU A 112 -3.05 8.27 -7.35
C LEU A 112 -2.83 8.67 -8.80
N GLY A 113 -2.38 7.75 -9.66
CA GLY A 113 -2.21 7.98 -11.09
C GLY A 113 -3.52 8.32 -11.82
N ILE A 114 -4.60 7.62 -11.49
CA ILE A 114 -5.94 7.91 -12.04
C ILE A 114 -6.43 9.27 -11.53
N LEU A 115 -6.27 9.54 -10.24
CA LEU A 115 -6.68 10.81 -9.63
C LEU A 115 -5.95 12.01 -10.25
N THR A 116 -4.64 11.92 -10.41
CA THR A 116 -3.81 13.00 -11.01
C THR A 116 -4.14 13.24 -12.48
N ARG A 117 -4.56 12.21 -13.23
CA ARG A 117 -5.08 12.36 -14.60
C ARG A 117 -6.45 13.03 -14.61
N GLY A 118 -7.34 12.66 -13.69
CA GLY A 118 -8.64 13.32 -13.53
C GLY A 118 -8.52 14.82 -13.23
N LEU A 119 -7.50 15.22 -12.46
CA LEU A 119 -7.18 16.63 -12.19
C LEU A 119 -6.65 17.40 -13.41
N LYS A 120 -6.20 16.72 -14.47
CA LYS A 120 -5.61 17.35 -15.67
C LYS A 120 -6.59 17.54 -16.84
N VAL A 121 -7.85 17.13 -16.74
CA VAL A 121 -8.81 17.21 -17.86
C VAL A 121 -9.84 18.32 -17.61
N ILE A 122 -9.43 19.57 -17.75
CA ILE A 122 -10.25 20.69 -18.24
C ILE A 122 -9.29 21.68 -18.93
N GLU A 123 -8.84 21.36 -20.14
CA GLU A 123 -8.43 22.40 -21.09
C GLU A 123 -9.64 22.64 -22.00
N SER A 124 -10.10 23.89 -21.97
CA SER A 124 -11.30 24.45 -22.61
C SER A 124 -11.32 24.27 -24.11
#